data_AF-A0A9E3SXM8-F1
#
_entry.id   AF-A0A9E3SXM8-F1
#
_cell.length_a   1.000
_cell.length_b   1.000
_cell.length_c   1.000
_cell.angle_alpha   90.00
_cell.angle_beta   90.00
_cell.angle_gamma   90.00
#
_symmetry.space_group_name_H-M   'P 1'
#
loop_
_entity.id
_entity.type
_entity.pdbx_description
1 polymer ?
#
loop_
_entity_poly.entity_id
_entity_poly.type
_entity_poly.pdbx_seq_one_letter_code
_entity_poly.pdbx_strand_id
1 'polypeptide(L)'
;MRVLIMSDMEGVSGIVTWDQVTGGKSLYEEGRRLYTEEINAAVRGAKAAGATEIVAVDCHGAGGDWTFNSFVPELLDPDCEWVAHHPWSRYTEL
;
A
#
# COMPACT_ATOMS: atom_id res chain seq x y z
N MET A 1 -18.36 6.43 9.47
CA MET A 1 -18.33 5.39 8.41
C MET A 1 -16.96 4.73 8.45
N ARG A 2 -16.87 3.41 8.23
CA ARG A 2 -15.59 2.68 8.21
C ARG A 2 -15.18 2.40 6.77
N VAL A 3 -13.93 2.65 6.44
CA VAL A 3 -13.35 2.40 5.10
C VAL A 3 -12.13 1.50 5.27
N LEU A 4 -12.11 0.40 4.51
CA LEU A 4 -10.95 -0.46 4.36
C LEU A 4 -10.39 -0.24 2.96
N ILE A 5 -9.12 0.11 2.87
CA ILE A 5 -8.37 0.26 1.62
C ILE A 5 -7.44 -0.95 1.52
N MET A 6 -7.75 -1.86 0.60
CA MET A 6 -6.84 -2.93 0.21
C MET A 6 -6.12 -2.48 -1.04
N SER A 7 -4.78 -2.49 -1.01
CA SER A 7 -4.01 -1.86 -2.06
C SER A 7 -2.88 -2.76 -2.56
N ASP A 8 -2.54 -2.57 -3.83
CA ASP A 8 -1.48 -3.27 -4.54
C ASP A 8 -0.69 -2.24 -5.36
N MET A 9 0.52 -2.60 -5.80
CA MET A 9 1.50 -1.61 -6.25
C MET A 9 1.59 -1.49 -7.78
N GLU A 10 1.29 -2.55 -8.52
CA GLU A 10 1.41 -2.62 -9.98
C GLU A 10 0.50 -1.64 -10.73
N GLY A 11 -0.64 -1.29 -10.12
CA GLY A 11 -1.64 -0.40 -10.70
C GLY A 11 -1.46 1.07 -10.37
N VAL A 12 -0.48 1.42 -9.53
CA VAL A 12 -0.31 2.78 -9.02
C VAL A 12 0.09 3.74 -10.15
N SER A 13 -0.48 4.93 -10.14
CA SER A 13 -0.13 5.96 -11.14
C SER A 13 1.36 6.30 -11.10
N GLY A 14 2.02 6.21 -12.25
CA GLY A 14 3.47 6.42 -12.38
C GLY A 14 4.31 5.14 -12.28
N ILE A 15 3.70 4.01 -11.88
CA ILE A 15 4.30 2.69 -12.03
C ILE A 15 4.13 2.22 -13.47
N VAL A 16 5.24 2.00 -14.15
CA VAL A 16 5.29 1.62 -15.58
C VAL A 16 6.28 0.48 -15.85
N THR A 17 7.01 0.00 -14.83
CA THR A 17 7.97 -1.09 -14.95
C THR A 17 8.03 -1.93 -13.68
N TRP A 18 8.33 -3.23 -13.84
CA TRP A 18 8.49 -4.19 -12.74
C TRP A 18 9.60 -3.81 -11.74
N ASP A 19 10.59 -3.05 -12.19
CA ASP A 19 11.66 -2.56 -11.33
C ASP A 19 11.17 -1.58 -10.25
N GLN A 20 10.00 -0.96 -10.44
CA GLN A 20 9.40 -0.08 -9.43
C GLN A 20 8.64 -0.86 -8.35
N VAL A 21 8.30 -2.14 -8.58
CA VAL A 21 7.48 -2.95 -7.66
C VAL A 21 8.23 -4.17 -7.10
N THR A 22 9.51 -4.35 -7.44
CA THR A 22 10.29 -5.49 -6.96
C THR A 22 11.39 -5.05 -6.00
N GLY A 23 11.37 -5.55 -4.78
CA GLY A 23 12.38 -5.32 -3.76
C GLY A 23 13.79 -5.59 -4.25
N GLY A 24 14.71 -4.68 -3.92
CA GLY A 24 16.12 -4.76 -4.32
C GLY A 24 16.42 -4.25 -5.75
N LYS A 25 15.41 -3.85 -6.52
CA LYS A 25 15.61 -3.14 -7.80
C LYS A 25 15.87 -1.66 -7.57
N SER A 26 16.54 -1.00 -8.53
CA SER A 26 16.98 0.39 -8.39
C SER A 26 15.83 1.39 -8.31
N LEU A 27 14.65 1.05 -8.85
CA LEU A 27 13.48 1.94 -8.88
C LEU A 27 12.46 1.61 -7.78
N TYR A 28 12.70 0.60 -6.95
CA TYR A 28 11.72 0.15 -5.98
C TYR A 28 11.37 1.22 -4.94
N GLU A 29 12.36 1.98 -4.45
CA GLU A 29 12.13 3.08 -3.51
C GLU A 29 11.34 4.25 -4.11
N GLU A 30 11.47 4.49 -5.42
CA GLU A 30 10.59 5.43 -6.13
C GLU A 30 9.16 4.90 -6.13
N GLY A 31 8.98 3.63 -6.49
CA GLY A 31 7.67 3.00 -6.52
C GLY A 31 6.99 3.03 -5.15
N ARG A 32 7.70 2.73 -4.06
CA ARG A 32 7.14 2.75 -2.69
C ARG A 32 6.59 4.12 -2.31
N ARG A 33 7.27 5.20 -2.74
CA ARG A 33 6.80 6.57 -2.52
C ARG A 33 5.54 6.86 -3.32
N LEU A 34 5.50 6.50 -4.60
CA LEU A 34 4.31 6.66 -5.44
C LEU A 34 3.12 5.92 -4.84
N TYR A 35 3.33 4.66 -4.46
CA TYR A 35 2.32 3.81 -3.85
C TYR A 35 1.77 4.41 -2.55
N THR A 36 2.66 4.82 -1.64
CA THR A 36 2.26 5.42 -0.36
C THR A 36 1.46 6.71 -0.59
N GLU A 37 1.88 7.57 -1.51
CA GLU A 37 1.18 8.83 -1.79
C GLU A 37 -0.18 8.64 -2.47
N GLU A 38 -0.33 7.62 -3.31
CA GLU A 38 -1.63 7.30 -3.91
C GLU A 38 -2.63 6.79 -2.86
N ILE A 39 -2.17 5.97 -1.92
CA ILE A 39 -3.00 5.55 -0.78
C ILE A 39 -3.33 6.71 0.14
N ASN A 40 -2.38 7.61 0.40
CA ASN A 40 -2.67 8.84 1.14
C ASN A 40 -3.74 9.70 0.44
N ALA A 41 -3.74 9.75 -0.89
CA ALA A 41 -4.79 10.45 -1.63
C ALA A 41 -6.17 9.81 -1.42
N ALA A 42 -6.25 8.48 -1.42
CA ALA A 42 -7.48 7.75 -1.11
C ALA A 42 -7.95 7.98 0.35
N VAL A 43 -7.03 7.98 1.32
CA VAL A 43 -7.30 8.28 2.73
C VAL A 43 -7.89 9.67 2.89
N ARG A 44 -7.25 10.70 2.33
CA ARG A 44 -7.76 12.08 2.36
C ARG A 44 -9.14 12.21 1.72
N GLY A 45 -9.36 11.52 0.61
CA GLY A 45 -10.66 11.48 -0.06
C GLY A 45 -11.75 10.85 0.82
N ALA A 46 -11.46 9.70 1.43
CA ALA A 46 -12.37 9.03 2.35
C ALA A 46 -12.69 9.89 3.57
N LYS A 47 -11.67 10.56 4.14
CA LYS A 47 -11.84 11.48 5.27
C LYS A 47 -12.72 12.66 4.91
N ALA A 48 -12.47 13.30 3.77
CA ALA A 48 -13.29 14.40 3.27
C ALA A 48 -14.76 14.01 3.03
N ALA A 49 -15.01 12.74 2.70
CA ALA A 49 -16.35 12.17 2.56
C ALA A 49 -17.01 11.79 3.91
N GLY A 50 -16.37 12.03 5.05
CA GLY A 50 -16.92 11.76 6.38
C GLY A 50 -16.61 10.36 6.93
N ALA A 51 -15.61 9.66 6.40
CA ALA A 51 -15.08 8.47 7.05
C ALA A 51 -14.50 8.83 8.42
N THR A 52 -14.78 7.98 9.41
CA THR A 52 -14.37 8.17 10.82
C THR A 52 -13.34 7.13 11.27
N GLU A 53 -13.23 6.03 10.52
CA GLU A 53 -12.21 5.00 10.70
C GLU A 53 -11.75 4.59 9.29
N ILE A 54 -10.44 4.66 9.04
CA ILE A 54 -9.82 4.34 7.76
C ILE A 54 -8.65 3.41 8.04
N VAL A 55 -8.66 2.23 7.42
CA VAL A 55 -7.57 1.25 7.53
C VAL A 55 -7.01 0.99 6.15
N ALA A 56 -5.69 1.13 5.98
CA ALA A 56 -4.98 0.78 4.76
C ALA A 56 -4.20 -0.53 4.95
N VAL A 57 -4.28 -1.45 4.01
CA VAL A 57 -3.59 -2.75 4.07
C VAL A 57 -2.69 -2.87 2.87
N ASP A 58 -1.38 -2.95 3.13
CA ASP A 58 -0.44 -3.29 2.06
C ASP A 58 -0.65 -4.75 1.67
N CYS A 59 -1.18 -4.95 0.46
CA CYS A 59 -1.34 -6.27 -0.11
C CYS A 59 -0.28 -6.57 -1.16
N HIS A 60 0.71 -5.70 -1.40
CA HIS A 60 1.77 -5.98 -2.37
C HIS A 60 2.93 -6.73 -1.70
N GLY A 61 3.54 -6.09 -0.69
CA GLY A 61 4.80 -6.53 -0.09
C GLY A 61 5.99 -6.44 -1.04
N ALA A 62 7.21 -6.55 -0.51
CA ALA A 62 8.41 -6.25 -1.31
C ALA A 62 8.74 -7.24 -2.45
N GLY A 63 7.97 -8.30 -2.65
CA GLY A 63 8.18 -9.27 -3.72
C GLY A 63 9.48 -10.09 -3.61
N GLY A 64 9.53 -11.24 -4.30
CA GLY A 64 10.70 -12.12 -4.32
C GLY A 64 11.07 -12.68 -2.93
N ASP A 65 12.35 -12.63 -2.58
CA ASP A 65 12.88 -13.13 -1.30
C ASP A 65 12.68 -12.14 -0.12
N TRP A 66 12.06 -10.99 -0.37
CA TRP A 66 11.89 -9.94 0.62
C TRP A 66 10.58 -10.06 1.38
N THR A 67 10.64 -9.88 2.70
CA THR A 67 9.48 -10.05 3.59
C THR A 67 8.98 -8.74 4.19
N PHE A 68 9.43 -7.59 3.68
CA PHE A 68 9.10 -6.27 4.24
C PHE A 68 7.97 -5.55 3.50
N ASN A 69 7.36 -4.58 4.18
CA ASN A 69 6.24 -3.75 3.71
C ASN A 69 6.64 -2.80 2.58
N SER A 70 5.77 -2.62 1.59
CA SER A 70 5.94 -1.66 0.50
C SER A 70 5.56 -0.24 0.91
N PHE A 71 4.64 -0.04 1.86
CA PHE A 71 4.40 1.30 2.41
C PHE A 71 5.66 1.89 3.05
N VAL A 72 5.78 3.22 3.01
CA VAL A 72 6.78 3.99 3.75
C VAL A 72 6.10 4.55 5.01
N PRO A 73 6.30 3.95 6.19
CA PRO A 73 5.59 4.32 7.42
C PRO A 73 5.65 5.80 7.76
N GLU A 74 6.79 6.43 7.50
CA GLU A 74 7.04 7.84 7.81
C GLU A 74 6.28 8.81 6.90
N LEU A 75 5.73 8.32 5.79
CA LEU A 75 4.97 9.10 4.82
C LEU A 75 3.47 8.81 4.85
N LEU A 76 3.02 7.78 5.57
CA LEU A 76 1.60 7.43 5.62
C LEU A 76 0.77 8.50 6.33
N ASP A 77 -0.42 8.76 5.78
CA ASP A 77 -1.33 9.79 6.27
C ASP A 77 -1.83 9.44 7.70
N PRO A 78 -1.70 10.36 8.67
CA PRO A 78 -2.04 10.08 10.07
C PRO A 78 -3.54 9.88 10.31
N ASP A 79 -4.41 10.20 9.35
CA ASP A 79 -5.85 9.93 9.44
C ASP A 79 -6.23 8.47 9.14
N CYS A 80 -5.25 7.59 8.87
CA CYS A 80 -5.47 6.15 8.74
C CYS A 80 -4.61 5.32 9.71
N GLU A 81 -5.13 4.16 10.08
CA GLU A 81 -4.32 3.06 10.58
C GLU A 81 -3.82 2.25 9.38
N TRP A 82 -2.61 1.70 9.46
CA TRP A 82 -2.08 0.85 8.41
C TRP A 82 -1.66 -0.51 8.94
N VAL A 83 -1.88 -1.53 8.12
CA VAL A 83 -1.55 -2.92 8.41
C VAL A 83 -0.52 -3.38 7.39
N ALA A 84 0.51 -4.06 7.88
CA ALA A 84 1.53 -4.68 7.06
C ALA A 84 1.78 -6.12 7.53
N HIS A 85 2.44 -6.90 6.68
CA HIS A 85 2.78 -8.29 6.96
C HIS A 85 1.57 -9.16 7.30
N HIS A 86 0.35 -8.78 6.87
CA HIS A 86 -0.76 -9.70 6.94
C HIS A 86 -0.42 -10.88 6.02
N PRO A 87 -0.41 -12.14 6.51
CA PRO A 87 -0.24 -13.27 5.62
C PRO A 87 -1.32 -13.13 4.57
N TRP A 88 -0.95 -13.03 3.29
CA TRP A 88 -1.90 -13.03 2.17
C TRP A 88 -2.98 -14.02 2.53
N SER A 89 -4.22 -13.54 2.76
CA SER A 89 -5.34 -14.40 3.13
C SER A 89 -5.50 -15.32 1.94
N ARG A 90 -4.87 -16.49 2.01
CA ARG A 90 -4.73 -17.35 0.85
C ARG A 90 -6.15 -17.66 0.39
N TYR A 91 -6.42 -17.43 -0.89
CA TYR A 91 -7.55 -18.03 -1.60
C TYR A 91 -7.45 -19.58 -1.65
N THR A 92 -6.82 -20.25 -0.69
CA THR A 92 -6.43 -21.67 -0.82
C THR A 92 -6.73 -22.56 0.36
N GLU A 93 -7.61 -22.20 1.29
CA GLU A 93 -8.20 -23.20 2.21
C GLU A 93 -9.71 -22.95 2.36
N LEU A 94 -10.47 -23.57 1.45
CA LEU A 94 -11.84 -24.06 1.68
C LEU A 94 -11.73 -25.56 1.98
#